data_AF-A0A381ZIK6-F1
#
_entry.id   AF-A0A381ZIK6-F1
#
_cell.length_a   1.000
_cell.length_b   1.000
_cell.length_c   1.000
_cell.angle_alpha   90.00
_cell.angle_beta   90.00
_cell.angle_gamma   90.00
#
_symmetry.space_group_name_H-M   'P 1'
#
loop_
_entity.id
_entity.type
_entity.pdbx_description
1 polymer ?
#
loop_
_entity_poly.entity_id
_entity_poly.type
_entity_poly.pdbx_seq_one_letter_code
_entity_poly.pdbx_strand_id
1 'polypeptide(L)' 'VRGGKVLNIEGKQYERIVVSVFDSTEKAEECYNSKEYQHALGFLKDDVAERIIHIAEGLD' A
#
# COMPACT_ATOMS: atom_id res chain seq x y z
N VAL A 1 2.12 -7.52 -6.53
CA VAL A 1 3.51 -7.53 -7.06
C VAL A 1 4.39 -6.67 -6.14
N ARG A 2 5.61 -7.10 -5.81
CA ARG A 2 6.57 -6.24 -5.08
C ARG A 2 7.44 -5.53 -6.12
N GLY A 3 7.54 -4.19 -6.04
CA GLY A 3 8.45 -3.44 -6.90
C GLY A 3 9.90 -3.80 -6.60
N GLY A 4 10.72 -3.93 -7.66
CA GLY A 4 12.16 -4.12 -7.55
C GLY A 4 12.87 -2.79 -7.26
N LYS A 5 13.87 -2.44 -8.07
CA LYS A 5 14.56 -1.14 -7.95
C LYS A 5 13.58 0.01 -8.23
N VAL A 6 13.48 0.95 -7.30
CA VAL A 6 12.69 2.18 -7.45
C VAL A 6 13.58 3.26 -8.07
N LEU A 7 13.10 3.87 -9.16
CA LEU A 7 13.70 5.07 -9.76
C LEU A 7 12.76 6.24 -9.49
N ASN A 8 13.13 7.10 -8.55
CA ASN A 8 12.38 8.32 -8.24
C ASN A 8 12.84 9.46 -9.16
N ILE A 9 11.92 10.01 -9.95
CA ILE A 9 12.23 11.11 -10.88
C ILE A 9 11.93 12.47 -10.24
N GLU A 10 10.79 12.59 -9.54
CA GLU A 10 10.35 13.82 -8.87
C GLU A 10 9.57 13.49 -7.58
N GLY A 11 9.51 14.44 -6.64
CA GLY A 11 8.76 14.31 -5.39
C GLY A 11 9.48 13.50 -4.30
N LYS A 12 8.71 13.10 -3.27
CA LYS A 12 9.25 12.36 -2.12
C LYS A 12 9.59 10.92 -2.51
N GLN A 13 10.83 10.54 -2.26
CA GLN A 13 11.31 9.19 -2.53
C GLN A 13 10.87 8.21 -1.43
N TYR A 14 10.39 7.04 -1.85
CA TYR A 14 10.14 5.88 -0.99
C TYR A 14 11.02 4.72 -1.43
N GLU A 15 11.66 4.03 -0.48
CA GLU A 15 12.56 2.91 -0.78
C GLU A 15 11.84 1.69 -1.34
N ARG A 16 10.55 1.56 -1.01
CA ARG A 16 9.74 0.39 -1.36
C ARG A 16 8.38 0.81 -1.90
N ILE A 17 8.06 0.31 -3.09
CA ILE A 17 6.74 0.47 -3.73
C ILE A 17 6.09 -0.91 -3.87
N VAL A 18 4.81 -1.00 -3.51
CA VAL A 18 4.00 -2.21 -3.60
C VAL A 18 2.72 -1.88 -4.36
N VAL A 19 2.38 -2.72 -5.33
CA VAL A 19 1.11 -2.64 -6.05
C VAL A 19 0.38 -3.96 -5.86
N SER A 20 -0.80 -3.89 -5.27
CA SER A 20 -1.72 -5.01 -5.09
C SER A 20 -2.94 -4.79 -5.96
N VAL A 21 -3.31 -5.81 -6.73
CA VAL A 21 -4.49 -5.79 -7.59
C VAL A 21 -5.55 -6.65 -6.91
N PHE A 22 -6.77 -6.13 -6.85
CA PHE A 22 -7.96 -6.81 -6.34
C PHE A 22 -9.01 -6.88 -7.42
N ASP A 23 -9.99 -7.77 -7.25
CA ASP A 23 -11.09 -7.94 -8.20
C ASP A 23 -12.03 -6.73 -8.24
N SER A 24 -12.09 -5.93 -7.17
CA SER A 24 -12.83 -4.66 -7.10
C SER A 24 -12.27 -3.71 -6.04
N THR A 25 -12.68 -2.45 -6.10
CA THR A 25 -12.34 -1.41 -5.10
C THR A 25 -12.82 -1.80 -3.70
N GLU A 26 -14.03 -2.34 -3.60
CA GLU A 26 -14.63 -2.79 -2.33
C GLU A 26 -13.80 -3.93 -1.71
N LYS A 27 -13.24 -4.83 -2.52
CA LYS A 27 -12.35 -5.89 -2.00
C LYS A 27 -11.03 -5.35 -1.47
N ALA A 28 -10.50 -4.30 -2.05
CA ALA A 28 -9.34 -3.61 -1.50
C ALA A 28 -9.67 -2.94 -0.16
N GLU A 29 -10.85 -2.30 -0.05
CA GLU A 29 -11.32 -1.69 1.19
C GLU A 29 -11.60 -2.71 2.29
N GLU A 30 -12.28 -3.81 1.97
CA GLU A 30 -12.51 -4.93 2.89
C GLU A 30 -11.17 -5.48 3.41
N CYS A 31 -10.19 -5.66 2.53
CA CYS A 31 -8.85 -6.11 2.92
C CYS A 31 -8.19 -5.13 3.89
N TYR A 32 -8.20 -3.84 3.57
CA TYR A 32 -7.61 -2.81 4.44
C TYR A 32 -8.30 -2.76 5.80
N ASN A 33 -9.63 -2.85 5.84
CA ASN A 33 -10.41 -2.79 7.08
C ASN A 33 -10.49 -4.12 7.85
N SER A 34 -9.94 -5.21 7.29
CA SER A 34 -9.95 -6.53 7.93
C SER A 34 -9.22 -6.51 9.28
N LYS A 35 -9.66 -7.38 10.20
CA LYS A 35 -9.06 -7.49 11.54
C LYS A 35 -7.59 -7.91 11.43
N GLU A 36 -7.29 -8.79 10.50
CA GLU A 36 -5.97 -9.33 10.23
C GLU A 36 -5.03 -8.22 9.74
N TYR A 37 -5.48 -7.40 8.78
CA TYR A 37 -4.68 -6.29 8.27
C TYR A 37 -4.47 -5.20 9.34
N GLN A 38 -5.53 -4.80 10.05
CA GLN A 38 -5.43 -3.78 11.09
C GLN A 38 -4.57 -4.22 12.26
N HIS A 39 -4.62 -5.50 12.65
CA HIS A 39 -3.70 -6.06 13.63
C HIS A 39 -2.25 -6.00 13.14
N ALA A 40 -1.98 -6.40 11.88
CA ALA A 40 -0.65 -6.30 11.29
C ALA A 40 -0.16 -4.84 11.20
N LEU A 41 -1.07 -3.91 10.89
CA LEU A 41 -0.79 -2.47 10.81
C LEU A 41 -0.32 -1.90 12.16
N GLY A 42 -0.82 -2.44 13.27
CA GLY A 42 -0.42 -2.04 14.62
C GLY A 42 1.06 -2.27 14.95
N PHE A 43 1.75 -3.14 14.22
CA PHE A 43 3.20 -3.32 14.32
C PHE A 43 3.99 -2.27 13.53
N LEU A 44 3.35 -1.58 12.58
CA LEU A 44 3.97 -0.56 11.73
C LEU A 44 3.69 0.84 12.29
N LYS A 45 4.38 1.18 13.37
CA LYS A 45 4.36 2.51 14.00
C LYS A 45 5.24 3.51 13.24
N ASP A 46 5.12 4.80 13.58
CA ASP A 46 5.80 5.90 12.89
C ASP A 46 7.33 5.82 12.95
N ASP A 47 7.88 5.21 14.01
CA ASP A 47 9.31 4.94 14.17
C ASP A 47 9.80 3.73 13.35
N VAL A 48 8.88 2.92 12.83
CA VAL A 48 9.21 1.71 12.05
C VAL A 48 9.26 2.02 10.55
N ALA A 49 8.25 2.72 10.03
CA ALA A 49 8.18 3.06 8.61
C ALA A 49 7.22 4.22 8.35
N GLU A 50 7.70 5.23 7.62
CA GLU A 50 6.84 6.20 6.98
C GLU A 50 6.21 5.59 5.71
N ARG A 51 4.89 5.73 5.56
CA ARG A 51 4.15 5.14 4.43
C ARG A 51 3.01 6.04 3.96
N ILE A 52 2.66 5.87 2.69
CA ILE A 52 1.43 6.37 2.09
C ILE A 52 0.72 5.20 1.41
N ILE A 53 -0.59 5.12 1.56
CA ILE A 53 -1.42 4.04 1.01
C ILE A 53 -2.59 4.70 0.29
N HIS A 54 -2.85 4.24 -0.93
CA HIS A 54 -3.98 4.68 -1.74
C HIS A 54 -4.68 3.47 -2.33
N ILE A 55 -6.00 3.56 -2.46
CA ILE A 55 -6.81 2.67 -3.27
C ILE A 55 -7.25 3.50 -4.46
N ALA A 56 -7.08 2.96 -5.66
CA ALA A 56 -7.47 3.61 -6.91
C ALA A 56 -8.20 2.61 -7.78
N GLU A 57 -9.28 3.06 -8.41
CA GLU A 57 -10.00 2.26 -9.39
C GLU A 57 -9.17 2.15 -10.68
N GLY A 58 -9.22 0.98 -11.31
CA GLY A 58 -8.68 0.83 -12.65
C GLY A 58 -9.51 1.62 -13.65
N LEU A 59 -8.86 2.26 -14.61
CA LEU A 59 -9.52 2.83 -15.78
C LEU A 59 -9.49 1.79 -16.91
N ASP A 60 -10.56 1.76 -17.71
CA ASP A 60 -10.65 0.96 -18.94
C ASP A 60 -9.69 1.46 -20.03
#